data_AF-A0A439JI53-F1
#
_entry.id   AF-A0A439JI53-F1
#
_cell.length_a   1.000
_cell.length_b   1.000
_cell.length_c   1.000
_cell.angle_alpha   90.00
_cell.angle_beta   90.00
_cell.angle_gamma   90.00
#
_symmetry.space_group_name_H-M   'P 1'
#
loop_
_entity.id
_entity.type
_entity.pdbx_description
1 polymer ?
#
loop_
_entity_poly.entity_id
_entity_poly.type
_entity_poly.pdbx_seq_one_letter_code
_entity_poly.pdbx_strand_id
1 'polypeptide(L)' 'ASPLTSLKHAGSPWEMGLAETHQTLVLNGLRSRVALQVDGGLRTGRDVVIGALLGADEFGFSTAPLIAAGCIMMR' A
#
# COMPACT_ATOMS: atom_id res chain seq x y z
N ALA A 1 -0.11 -15.17 -11.12
CA ALA A 1 0.54 -14.90 -12.43
C ALA A 1 -0.24 -13.78 -13.12
N SER A 2 0.44 -12.81 -13.73
CA SER A 2 -0.18 -11.62 -14.34
C SER A 2 0.55 -11.27 -15.65
N PRO A 3 -0.12 -10.68 -16.66
CA PRO A 3 0.53 -10.21 -17.88
C PRO A 3 1.63 -9.18 -17.59
N LEU A 4 2.75 -9.25 -18.33
CA LEU A 4 3.87 -8.32 -18.15
C LEU A 4 3.46 -6.86 -18.41
N THR A 5 2.59 -6.65 -19.38
CA THR A 5 2.06 -5.32 -19.71
C THR A 5 1.32 -4.71 -18.52
N SER A 6 0.48 -5.49 -17.84
CA SER A 6 -0.21 -5.05 -16.63
C SER A 6 0.76 -4.70 -15.51
N LEU A 7 1.77 -5.55 -15.26
CA LEU A 7 2.78 -5.30 -14.21
C LEU A 7 3.59 -4.03 -14.44
N LYS A 8 3.76 -3.60 -15.69
CA LYS A 8 4.60 -2.45 -16.06
C LYS A 8 3.82 -1.18 -16.37
N HIS A 9 2.53 -1.29 -16.70
CA HIS A 9 1.75 -0.19 -17.25
C HIS A 9 0.37 0.01 -16.62
N ALA A 10 -0.03 -0.81 -15.65
CA ALA A 10 -1.27 -0.62 -14.91
C ALA A 10 -1.01 -0.32 -13.43
N GLY A 11 -1.75 0.64 -12.89
CA GLY A 11 -1.65 1.08 -11.49
C GLY A 11 -0.99 2.44 -11.34
N SER A 12 -0.94 2.91 -10.10
CA SER A 12 -0.31 4.17 -9.70
C SER A 12 0.31 3.99 -8.32
N PRO A 13 1.26 4.85 -7.91
CA PRO A 13 1.88 4.77 -6.59
C PRO A 13 0.82 4.86 -5.49
N TRP A 14 0.96 4.01 -4.46
CA TRP A 14 0.00 3.92 -3.37
C TRP A 14 -0.07 5.22 -2.57
N GLU A 15 1.02 5.99 -2.51
CA GLU A 15 1.09 7.26 -1.80
C GLU A 15 0.06 8.27 -2.30
N MET A 16 -0.16 8.30 -3.61
CA MET A 16 -1.12 9.21 -4.25
C MET A 16 -2.56 8.77 -3.95
N GLY A 17 -2.88 7.50 -4.18
CA GLY A 17 -4.23 6.98 -3.96
C GLY A 17 -4.63 6.97 -2.49
N LEU A 18 -3.70 6.66 -1.58
CA LEU A 18 -3.95 6.68 -0.13
C LEU A 18 -4.26 8.10 0.35
N ALA A 19 -3.43 9.08 -0.03
CA ALA A 19 -3.62 10.47 0.36
C ALA A 19 -4.94 11.03 -0.19
N GLU A 20 -5.26 10.77 -1.47
CA GLU A 20 -6.51 11.19 -2.10
C GLU A 20 -7.73 10.58 -1.41
N THR A 21 -7.68 9.27 -1.11
CA THR A 21 -8.75 8.57 -0.40
C THR A 21 -8.96 9.15 1.00
N HIS A 22 -7.88 9.35 1.75
CA HIS A 22 -7.93 9.96 3.07
C HIS A 22 -8.57 11.37 3.01
N GLN A 23 -8.07 12.24 2.12
CA GLN A 23 -8.59 13.60 1.96
C GLN A 23 -10.06 13.59 1.57
N THR A 24 -10.46 12.75 0.62
CA THR A 24 -11.85 12.63 0.17
C THR A 24 -12.76 12.18 1.32
N LEU A 25 -12.36 11.19 2.09
CA LEU A 25 -13.14 10.72 3.24
C LEU A 25 -13.24 11.76 4.35
N VAL A 26 -12.19 12.54 4.60
CA VAL A 26 -12.20 13.64 5.58
C VAL A 26 -13.14 14.74 5.12
N LEU A 27 -13.04 15.18 3.86
CA LEU A 27 -13.88 16.23 3.28
C LEU A 27 -15.37 15.87 3.33
N ASN A 28 -15.71 14.59 3.26
CA ASN A 28 -17.09 14.11 3.32
C ASN A 28 -17.54 13.69 4.74
N GLY A 29 -16.71 13.85 5.76
CA GLY A 29 -17.04 13.43 7.14
C GLY A 29 -17.22 11.92 7.30
N LEU A 30 -16.60 11.13 6.42
CA LEU A 30 -16.72 9.66 6.39
C LEU A 30 -15.49 8.95 6.97
N ARG A 31 -14.38 9.66 7.20
CA ARG A 31 -13.10 9.04 7.58
C ARG A 31 -13.15 8.18 8.85
N SER A 32 -13.98 8.54 9.82
CA SER A 32 -14.13 7.78 11.07
C SER A 32 -14.90 6.45 10.91
N ARG A 33 -15.51 6.20 9.75
CA ARG A 33 -16.36 5.03 9.53
C ARG A 33 -15.62 3.83 8.96
N VAL A 34 -14.37 4.01 8.53
CA VAL A 34 -13.59 2.99 7.83
C VAL A 34 -12.15 3.01 8.30
N ALA A 35 -11.52 1.83 8.31
CA ALA A 35 -10.07 1.69 8.41
C ALA A 35 -9.46 1.71 7.00
N LEU A 36 -8.43 2.51 6.79
CA LEU A 36 -7.69 2.55 5.52
C LEU A 36 -6.48 1.62 5.60
N GLN A 37 -6.48 0.57 4.78
CA GLN A 37 -5.36 -0.34 4.65
C GLN A 37 -4.52 0.01 3.42
N VAL A 38 -3.20 -0.07 3.55
CA VAL A 38 -2.26 0.09 2.43
C VAL A 38 -1.31 -1.10 2.31
N ASP A 39 -1.05 -1.52 1.09
CA ASP A 39 0.02 -2.45 0.71
C ASP A 39 0.75 -1.92 -0.54
N GLY A 40 1.65 -2.73 -1.12
CA GLY A 40 2.35 -2.35 -2.35
C GLY A 40 3.84 -2.13 -2.16
N GLY A 41 4.55 -3.18 -1.74
CA GLY A 41 6.01 -3.17 -1.67
C GLY A 41 6.59 -2.54 -0.41
N LEU A 42 5.81 -2.43 0.67
CA LEU A 42 6.30 -2.06 2.01
C LEU A 42 7.38 -3.04 2.47
N ARG A 43 8.55 -2.51 2.85
CA ARG A 43 9.71 -3.33 3.25
C ARG A 43 10.34 -2.88 4.57
N THR A 44 10.16 -1.61 4.92
CA THR A 44 10.86 -0.98 6.04
C THR A 44 9.90 -0.30 6.99
N GLY A 45 10.34 -0.03 8.21
CA GLY A 45 9.58 0.80 9.15
C GLY A 45 9.32 2.22 8.63
N ARG A 46 10.21 2.77 7.78
CA ARG A 46 10.01 4.07 7.15
C ARG A 46 8.77 4.07 6.25
N ASP A 47 8.57 2.99 5.49
CA ASP A 47 7.41 2.89 4.58
C ASP A 47 6.10 2.87 5.38
N VAL A 48 6.09 2.15 6.52
CA VAL A 48 4.97 2.14 7.46
C VAL A 48 4.69 3.53 8.01
N VAL A 49 5.72 4.25 8.48
CA VAL A 49 5.55 5.60 9.03
C VAL A 49 5.04 6.57 7.96
N ILE A 50 5.53 6.48 6.72
CA ILE A 50 5.02 7.31 5.63
C ILE A 50 3.55 6.99 5.35
N GLY A 51 3.17 5.72 5.28
CA GLY A 51 1.77 5.33 5.09
C GLY A 51 0.87 5.84 6.22
N ALA A 52 1.32 5.77 7.47
CA ALA A 52 0.60 6.32 8.62
C ALA A 52 0.39 7.84 8.48
N LEU A 53 1.44 8.58 8.10
CA LEU A 53 1.37 10.04 7.88
C LEU A 53 0.45 10.42 6.70
N LEU A 54 0.34 9.56 5.69
CA LEU A 54 -0.58 9.73 4.56
C LEU A 54 -2.02 9.27 4.87
N GLY A 55 -2.25 8.68 6.06
CA GLY A 55 -3.57 8.43 6.59
C GLY A 55 -4.01 6.96 6.62
N ALA A 56 -3.10 6.00 6.46
CA ALA A 56 -3.37 4.57 6.66
C ALA A 56 -3.50 4.21 8.15
N ASP A 57 -4.43 3.29 8.43
CA ASP A 57 -4.65 2.66 9.72
C ASP A 57 -4.00 1.26 9.79
N GLU A 58 -3.89 0.58 8.64
CA GLU A 58 -3.41 -0.81 8.53
C GLU A 58 -2.40 -0.99 7.40
N PHE A 59 -1.50 -1.98 7.55
CA PHE A 59 -0.37 -2.20 6.64
C PHE A 59 -0.28 -3.66 6.21
N GLY A 60 -0.43 -3.90 4.90
CA GLY A 60 -0.30 -5.21 4.29
C GLY A 60 1.13 -5.51 3.86
N PHE A 61 1.65 -6.67 4.29
CA PHE A 61 2.95 -7.19 3.86
C PHE A 61 2.76 -8.52 3.14
N SER A 62 3.34 -8.66 1.94
CA SER A 62 3.25 -9.89 1.13
C SER A 62 4.63 -10.37 0.68
N THR A 63 5.29 -9.61 -0.22
CA THR A 63 6.60 -10.03 -0.76
C THR A 63 7.69 -10.12 0.32
N ALA A 64 7.73 -9.19 1.28
CA ALA A 64 8.75 -9.21 2.33
C ALA A 64 8.65 -10.47 3.23
N PRO A 65 7.46 -10.87 3.74
CA PRO A 65 7.29 -12.15 4.41
C PRO A 65 7.66 -13.37 3.56
N LEU A 66 7.37 -13.37 2.25
CA LEU A 66 7.79 -14.45 1.35
C LEU A 66 9.32 -14.56 1.26
N ILE A 67 10.01 -13.42 1.18
CA ILE A 67 11.48 -13.39 1.21
C ILE A 67 12.00 -13.93 2.55
N ALA A 68 11.41 -13.51 3.66
CA ALA A 68 11.77 -14.03 4.98
C ALA A 68 11.55 -15.54 5.12
N ALA A 69 10.54 -16.09 4.42
CA ALA A 69 10.27 -17.52 4.36
C ALA A 69 11.18 -18.30 3.38
N GLY A 70 12.09 -17.65 2.67
CA GLY A 70 13.07 -18.29 1.79
C GLY A 70 12.87 -18.04 0.28
N CYS A 71 11.96 -17.15 -0.12
CA CYS A 71 11.90 -16.70 -1.51
C CYS A 71 13.17 -15.91 -1.88
N ILE A 72 13.87 -16.35 -2.92
CA ILE A 72 15.09 -15.71 -3.41
C ILE A 72 14.85 -14.71 -4.56
N MET A 73 13.59 -14.32 -4.80
CA MET A 73 13.21 -13.38 -5.87
C MET A 73 13.75 -13.76 -7.26
N MET A 74 13.53 -15.02 -7.69
CA MET A 74 13.87 -15.43 -9.06
C MET A 74 13.10 -14.60 -10.12
N ARG A 75 11.99 -13.98 -9.74
CA ARG A 75 11.14 -13.09 -10.54
C ARG A 75 10.50 -12.02 -9.68
#